data_AF-A0AAV5E8A3-F1
#
_entry.id   AF-A0AAV5E8A3-F1
#
_cell.length_a   1.000
_cell.length_b   1.000
_cell.length_c   1.000
_cell.angle_alpha   90.00
_cell.angle_beta   90.00
_cell.angle_gamma   90.00
#
_symmetry.space_group_name_H-M   'P 1'
#
loop_
_entity.id
_entity.type
_entity.pdbx_description
1 polymer ?
#
loop_
_entity_poly.entity_id
_entity_poly.type
_entity_poly.pdbx_seq_one_letter_code
_entity_poly.pdbx_strand_id
1 'polypeptide(L)'
;MTGFSKCWEICIYQCFTKLIVRNSAAVGTMAYKDPVAAAAQKYKPIQSAVPGTTLGPIQIDAFLGGGKLYDTPGVHLHHRQAAVIHADDLPSLAPQSRLKGRCYPANDTDDALSGNSLFWAGLVRVDVVKALPRTRLTFYGPKKLKINMVPTTEADKFYKSQVGVTLTPPTGKERAEGWMGLEGVRELKIKYEDRNGPACDIAISGLGWIAVEPFGVPSSNPDENIEGEYDTGELHLTVHVPKPVEVFVRPALPVGKSASQWYRYQELTEEEEELRPKWHY
;
A
#
# COMPACT_ATOMS: atom_id res chain seq x y z
N MET A 1 -16.58 20.89 0.22
CA MET A 1 -17.05 19.50 -0.02
C MET A 1 -16.10 18.73 -0.95
N THR A 2 -14.82 18.66 -0.59
CA THR A 2 -13.78 17.96 -1.38
C THR A 2 -12.87 17.23 -0.39
N GLY A 3 -13.17 15.97 -0.08
CA GLY A 3 -12.38 15.24 0.92
C GLY A 3 -12.70 13.76 1.09
N PHE A 4 -13.92 13.31 0.75
CA PHE A 4 -14.35 11.94 1.06
C PHE A 4 -14.12 10.90 -0.04
N SER A 5 -13.70 11.30 -1.24
CA SER A 5 -13.66 10.37 -2.40
C SER A 5 -12.40 9.49 -2.49
N LYS A 6 -11.41 9.60 -1.60
CA LYS A 6 -10.15 8.85 -1.69
C LYS A 6 -10.02 7.68 -0.70
N CYS A 7 -11.01 7.43 0.16
CA CYS A 7 -10.89 6.43 1.24
C CYS A 7 -11.33 4.99 0.90
N TRP A 8 -11.89 4.74 -0.28
CA TRP A 8 -12.51 3.43 -0.61
C TRP A 8 -11.77 2.57 -1.65
N GLU A 9 -10.64 3.02 -2.20
CA GLU A 9 -10.00 2.32 -3.32
C GLU A 9 -9.09 1.13 -2.95
N ILE A 10 -8.80 0.90 -1.66
CA ILE A 10 -7.90 -0.19 -1.24
C ILE A 10 -8.63 -1.55 -1.18
N CYS A 11 -9.95 -1.55 -0.91
CA CYS A 11 -10.70 -2.79 -0.66
C CYS A 11 -11.31 -3.43 -1.92
N ILE A 12 -11.65 -2.66 -2.96
CA ILE A 12 -12.43 -3.18 -4.10
C ILE A 12 -11.60 -4.09 -5.01
N TYR A 13 -10.26 -3.95 -5.06
CA TYR A 13 -9.41 -4.82 -5.88
C TYR A 13 -9.11 -6.21 -5.28
N GLN A 14 -9.32 -6.41 -3.96
CA GLN A 14 -8.83 -7.61 -3.27
C GLN A 14 -9.76 -8.83 -3.38
N CYS A 15 -11.05 -8.64 -3.71
CA CYS A 15 -11.97 -9.77 -3.82
C CYS A 15 -11.82 -10.53 -5.16
N PHE A 16 -11.14 -9.94 -6.15
CA PHE A 16 -11.11 -10.44 -7.52
C PHE A 16 -9.84 -11.28 -7.84
N THR A 17 -8.72 -11.13 -7.13
CA THR A 17 -7.44 -11.76 -7.55
C THR A 17 -7.35 -13.28 -7.33
N LYS A 18 -8.30 -13.91 -6.63
CA LYS A 18 -8.18 -15.31 -6.17
C LYS A 18 -8.50 -16.39 -7.22
N LEU A 19 -8.98 -16.04 -8.42
CA LEU A 19 -9.49 -17.02 -9.39
C LEU A 19 -8.59 -17.29 -10.62
N ILE A 20 -7.53 -16.51 -10.89
CA ILE A 20 -6.95 -16.44 -12.26
C ILE A 20 -5.49 -16.95 -12.39
N VAL A 21 -4.82 -17.41 -11.32
CA VAL A 21 -3.38 -17.80 -11.41
C VAL A 21 -3.18 -19.31 -11.71
N ARG A 22 -4.03 -19.92 -12.53
CA ARG A 22 -3.73 -21.25 -13.11
C ARG A 22 -4.07 -21.26 -14.60
N ASN A 23 -2.99 -21.28 -15.41
CA ASN A 23 -2.93 -21.60 -16.84
C ASN A 23 -3.32 -20.52 -17.85
N SER A 24 -2.42 -19.57 -18.09
CA SER A 24 -2.48 -18.65 -19.25
C SER A 24 -1.91 -19.21 -20.55
N ALA A 25 -1.52 -20.50 -20.62
CA ALA A 25 -0.87 -21.09 -21.80
C ALA A 25 -1.67 -22.20 -22.50
N ALA A 26 -2.87 -22.58 -22.01
CA ALA A 26 -3.61 -23.74 -22.51
C ALA A 26 -4.95 -23.43 -23.21
N VAL A 27 -5.33 -22.15 -23.34
CA VAL A 27 -6.69 -21.80 -23.80
C VAL A 27 -6.86 -21.97 -25.32
N GLY A 28 -5.80 -21.84 -26.11
CA GLY A 28 -5.89 -21.96 -27.58
C GLY A 28 -6.05 -23.39 -28.11
N THR A 29 -5.59 -24.40 -27.37
CA THR A 29 -5.50 -25.79 -27.87
C THR A 29 -6.60 -26.73 -27.36
N MET A 30 -7.37 -26.35 -26.33
CA MET A 30 -8.47 -27.19 -25.80
C MET A 30 -9.81 -27.03 -26.54
N ALA A 31 -9.94 -26.02 -27.41
CA ALA A 31 -11.21 -25.69 -28.07
C ALA A 31 -11.70 -26.73 -29.10
N TYR A 32 -10.82 -27.63 -29.59
CA TYR A 32 -11.20 -28.60 -30.62
C TYR A 32 -11.88 -29.87 -30.05
N LYS A 33 -11.81 -30.13 -28.74
CA LYS A 33 -12.19 -31.44 -28.18
C LYS A 33 -13.29 -31.43 -27.12
N ASP A 34 -13.81 -30.28 -26.71
CA ASP A 34 -14.80 -30.22 -25.63
C ASP A 34 -16.01 -29.31 -25.98
N PRO A 35 -17.20 -29.88 -26.22
CA PRO A 35 -18.42 -29.11 -26.46
C PRO A 35 -18.85 -28.25 -25.24
N VAL A 36 -18.39 -28.57 -24.02
CA VAL A 36 -18.61 -27.75 -22.82
C VAL A 36 -17.72 -26.49 -22.85
N ALA A 37 -16.49 -26.60 -23.37
CA ALA A 37 -15.61 -25.45 -23.58
C ALA A 37 -16.10 -24.52 -24.71
N ALA A 38 -16.76 -25.07 -25.74
CA ALA A 38 -17.43 -24.28 -26.77
C ALA A 38 -18.64 -23.49 -26.21
N ALA A 39 -19.38 -24.07 -25.27
CA ALA A 39 -20.47 -23.36 -24.56
C ALA A 39 -19.94 -22.22 -23.67
N ALA A 40 -18.71 -22.33 -23.15
CA ALA A 40 -18.05 -21.27 -22.39
C ALA A 40 -17.74 -20.02 -23.24
N GLN A 41 -17.64 -20.11 -24.58
CA GLN A 41 -17.54 -18.93 -25.45
C GLN A 41 -18.80 -18.05 -25.42
N LYS A 42 -19.95 -18.60 -25.00
CA LYS A 42 -21.21 -17.86 -24.93
C LYS A 42 -21.17 -16.75 -23.87
N TYR A 43 -20.26 -16.86 -22.91
CA TYR A 43 -20.01 -15.83 -21.90
C TYR A 43 -18.60 -15.29 -22.10
N LYS A 44 -18.50 -14.00 -22.45
CA LYS A 44 -17.21 -13.31 -22.45
C LYS A 44 -16.58 -13.47 -21.06
N PRO A 45 -15.27 -13.76 -20.94
CA PRO A 45 -14.62 -13.87 -19.66
C PRO A 45 -14.92 -12.62 -18.83
N ILE A 46 -15.57 -12.82 -17.68
CA ILE A 46 -16.16 -11.76 -16.85
C ILE A 46 -15.08 -11.02 -16.06
N GLN A 47 -13.82 -11.47 -16.16
CA GLN A 47 -12.75 -10.94 -15.34
C GLN A 47 -11.36 -11.25 -15.87
N SER A 48 -10.48 -10.26 -15.85
CA SER A 48 -9.03 -10.49 -15.83
C SER A 48 -8.34 -9.55 -14.84
N ALA A 49 -7.23 -10.02 -14.27
CA ALA A 49 -6.45 -9.32 -13.26
C ALA A 49 -5.62 -8.15 -13.83
N VAL A 50 -5.57 -8.02 -15.16
CA VAL A 50 -4.90 -6.93 -15.84
C VAL A 50 -5.87 -5.74 -15.98
N PRO A 51 -5.47 -4.51 -15.62
CA PRO A 51 -6.27 -3.33 -15.90
C PRO A 51 -6.60 -3.23 -17.41
N GLY A 52 -7.85 -2.89 -17.77
CA GLY A 52 -8.26 -2.74 -19.16
C GLY A 52 -8.78 -4.01 -19.86
N THR A 53 -9.22 -5.02 -19.10
CA THR A 53 -9.62 -6.31 -19.68
C THR A 53 -11.09 -6.40 -20.08
N THR A 54 -11.95 -5.57 -19.50
CA THR A 54 -13.30 -5.35 -20.01
C THR A 54 -13.22 -4.43 -21.22
N LEU A 55 -13.33 -5.00 -22.43
CA LEU A 55 -13.22 -4.27 -23.70
C LEU A 55 -14.42 -3.35 -24.00
N GLY A 56 -15.53 -3.51 -23.28
CA GLY A 56 -16.73 -2.68 -23.41
C GLY A 56 -17.74 -3.00 -22.32
N PRO A 57 -18.75 -2.16 -22.08
CA PRO A 57 -19.70 -2.35 -20.99
C PRO A 57 -20.40 -3.72 -21.04
N ILE A 58 -20.43 -4.43 -19.93
CA ILE A 58 -21.13 -5.71 -19.78
C ILE A 58 -22.39 -5.47 -18.94
N GLN A 59 -23.55 -5.77 -19.51
CA GLN A 59 -24.82 -5.69 -18.80
C GLN A 59 -25.06 -6.97 -18.01
N ILE A 60 -25.43 -6.82 -16.73
CA ILE A 60 -25.76 -7.91 -15.81
C ILE A 60 -27.18 -7.67 -15.28
N ASP A 61 -28.08 -8.62 -15.49
CA ASP A 61 -29.44 -8.59 -14.97
C ASP A 61 -29.44 -9.08 -13.51
N ALA A 62 -29.06 -8.18 -12.59
CA ALA A 62 -28.85 -8.50 -11.18
C ALA A 62 -30.10 -8.34 -10.29
N PHE A 63 -31.16 -7.71 -10.80
CA PHE A 63 -32.31 -7.31 -9.98
C PHE A 63 -33.63 -7.84 -10.56
N LEU A 64 -34.43 -8.49 -9.71
CA LEU A 64 -35.75 -9.02 -10.06
C LEU A 64 -36.74 -7.92 -10.54
N GLY A 65 -36.52 -6.67 -10.13
CA GLY A 65 -37.33 -5.50 -10.53
C GLY A 65 -36.98 -4.89 -11.89
N GLY A 66 -36.14 -5.53 -12.71
CA GLY A 66 -35.78 -5.06 -14.05
C GLY A 66 -34.65 -4.03 -14.12
N GLY A 67 -34.06 -3.66 -12.99
CA GLY A 67 -32.82 -2.88 -12.94
C GLY A 67 -31.62 -3.66 -13.50
N LYS A 68 -30.65 -2.95 -14.06
CA LYS A 68 -29.46 -3.52 -14.70
C LYS A 68 -28.19 -2.99 -14.06
N LEU A 69 -27.21 -3.86 -13.83
CA LEU A 69 -25.87 -3.50 -13.41
C LEU A 69 -24.96 -3.49 -14.64
N TYR A 70 -24.14 -2.44 -14.79
CA TYR A 70 -23.20 -2.34 -15.90
C TYR A 70 -21.78 -2.42 -15.37
N ASP A 71 -21.04 -3.46 -15.75
CA ASP A 71 -19.59 -3.51 -15.58
C ASP A 71 -18.93 -2.70 -16.69
N THR A 72 -18.10 -1.72 -16.32
CA THR A 72 -17.48 -0.77 -17.25
C THR A 72 -16.01 -1.09 -17.44
N PRO A 73 -15.41 -0.78 -18.61
CA PRO A 73 -13.96 -0.86 -18.80
C PRO A 73 -13.18 -0.23 -17.65
N GLY A 74 -12.26 -0.99 -17.07
CA GLY A 74 -11.42 -0.52 -15.97
C GLY A 74 -10.43 0.55 -16.44
N VAL A 75 -10.41 1.70 -15.76
CA VAL A 75 -9.46 2.78 -16.03
C VAL A 75 -8.06 2.38 -15.54
N HIS A 76 -7.07 2.50 -16.43
CA HIS A 76 -5.68 2.31 -16.07
C HIS A 76 -5.13 3.59 -15.43
N LEU A 77 -4.63 3.49 -14.20
CA LEU A 77 -4.12 4.62 -13.43
C LEU A 77 -2.59 4.58 -13.37
N HIS A 78 -1.96 5.46 -14.14
CA HIS A 78 -0.50 5.51 -14.32
C HIS A 78 0.29 5.81 -13.04
N HIS A 79 -0.36 6.45 -12.06
CA HIS A 79 0.28 6.83 -10.81
C HIS A 79 0.35 5.70 -9.77
N ARG A 80 -0.13 4.49 -10.11
CA ARG A 80 -0.08 3.31 -9.24
C ARG A 80 1.18 2.49 -9.49
N GLN A 81 1.73 1.88 -8.44
CA GLN A 81 2.88 0.98 -8.52
C GLN A 81 2.68 -0.15 -9.55
N ALA A 82 1.46 -0.66 -9.70
CA ALA A 82 1.13 -1.70 -10.67
C ALA A 82 1.24 -1.25 -12.14
N ALA A 83 1.26 0.06 -12.42
CA ALA A 83 1.41 0.59 -13.77
C ALA A 83 2.87 0.65 -14.24
N VAL A 84 3.83 0.61 -13.30
CA VAL A 84 5.25 0.79 -13.60
C VAL A 84 6.05 -0.51 -13.56
N ILE A 85 5.58 -1.53 -12.83
CA ILE A 85 6.30 -2.80 -12.71
C ILE A 85 5.96 -3.76 -13.85
N HIS A 86 6.86 -4.71 -14.10
CA HIS A 86 6.65 -5.76 -15.09
C HIS A 86 5.46 -6.66 -14.72
N ALA A 87 4.73 -7.16 -15.73
CA ALA A 87 3.51 -7.95 -15.53
C ALA A 87 3.73 -9.19 -14.63
N ASP A 88 4.85 -9.88 -14.81
CA ASP A 88 5.22 -11.06 -14.00
C ASP A 88 5.44 -10.76 -12.52
N ASP A 89 5.74 -9.50 -12.18
CA ASP A 89 5.95 -9.05 -10.81
C ASP A 89 4.65 -8.57 -10.15
N LEU A 90 3.57 -8.34 -10.90
CA LEU A 90 2.26 -7.92 -10.37
C LEU A 90 1.71 -8.83 -9.26
N PRO A 91 1.84 -10.17 -9.33
CA PRO A 91 1.39 -11.05 -8.25
C PRO A 91 2.13 -10.86 -6.91
N SER A 92 3.27 -10.16 -6.91
CA SER A 92 3.99 -9.80 -5.68
C SER A 92 3.36 -8.61 -4.96
N LEU A 93 2.72 -7.69 -5.70
CA LEU A 93 2.00 -6.53 -5.17
C LEU A 93 0.61 -6.89 -4.65
N ALA A 94 0.00 -7.96 -5.14
CA ALA A 94 -1.34 -8.38 -4.72
C ALA A 94 -1.33 -8.99 -3.30
N PRO A 95 -1.98 -8.37 -2.30
CA PRO A 95 -2.10 -8.95 -0.98
C PRO A 95 -2.87 -10.27 -1.01
N GLN A 96 -2.27 -11.35 -0.52
CA GLN A 96 -2.90 -12.68 -0.46
C GLN A 96 -3.58 -12.97 0.89
N SER A 97 -3.39 -12.08 1.85
CA SER A 97 -3.93 -12.18 3.21
C SER A 97 -4.02 -10.77 3.82
N ARG A 98 -4.70 -10.67 4.97
CA ARG A 98 -4.79 -9.42 5.73
C ARG A 98 -3.39 -8.82 5.93
N LEU A 99 -3.26 -7.53 5.63
CA LEU A 99 -2.02 -6.78 5.83
C LEU A 99 -1.63 -6.80 7.31
N LYS A 100 -0.36 -7.11 7.56
CA LYS A 100 0.25 -7.03 8.89
C LYS A 100 1.33 -5.96 8.84
N GLY A 101 1.30 -5.04 9.80
CA GLY A 101 2.32 -4.02 9.95
C GLY A 101 3.68 -4.66 10.22
N ARG A 102 4.72 -4.18 9.53
CA ARG A 102 6.11 -4.54 9.78
C ARG A 102 6.86 -3.30 10.23
N CYS A 103 7.26 -3.30 11.48
CA CYS A 103 7.85 -2.15 12.13
C CYS A 103 9.38 -2.16 12.02
N TYR A 104 9.95 -0.96 11.82
CA TYR A 104 11.38 -0.68 11.89
C TYR A 104 11.65 0.56 12.76
N PRO A 105 12.58 0.51 13.73
CA PRO A 105 13.32 -0.68 14.16
C PRO A 105 12.41 -1.80 14.68
N ALA A 106 12.89 -3.04 14.61
CA ALA A 106 12.11 -4.22 15.00
C ALA A 106 12.04 -4.40 16.51
N ASN A 107 13.08 -3.97 17.21
CA ASN A 107 13.18 -3.99 18.67
C ASN A 107 12.88 -2.60 19.22
N ASP A 108 12.43 -2.53 20.48
CA ASP A 108 12.16 -1.28 21.19
C ASP A 108 13.45 -0.69 21.82
N THR A 109 14.60 -0.96 21.20
CA THR A 109 15.89 -0.35 21.56
C THR A 109 15.92 1.10 21.07
N ASP A 110 16.67 1.96 21.77
CA ASP A 110 16.92 3.36 21.36
C ASP A 110 17.88 3.43 20.14
N ASP A 111 17.61 2.62 19.12
CA ASP A 111 18.37 2.58 17.89
C ASP A 111 17.98 3.78 17.01
N ALA A 112 18.95 4.66 16.78
CA ALA A 112 18.78 5.83 15.93
C ALA A 112 18.44 5.40 14.49
N LEU A 113 17.19 5.65 14.08
CA LEU A 113 16.76 5.47 12.69
C LEU A 113 17.42 6.50 11.76
N SER A 114 17.79 7.66 12.31
CA SER A 114 18.50 8.73 11.61
C SER A 114 19.78 8.24 10.93
N GLY A 115 19.99 8.62 9.67
CA GLY A 115 21.15 8.21 8.87
C GLY A 115 21.02 6.82 8.23
N ASN A 116 19.85 6.17 8.34
CA ASN A 116 19.54 4.92 7.66
C ASN A 116 18.51 5.10 6.54
N SER A 117 18.60 4.24 5.55
CA SER A 117 17.70 4.13 4.41
C SER A 117 16.98 2.80 4.43
N LEU A 118 15.64 2.83 4.33
CA LEU A 118 14.80 1.64 4.28
C LEU A 118 14.32 1.41 2.85
N PHE A 119 14.69 0.27 2.29
CA PHE A 119 14.22 -0.21 1.00
C PHE A 119 13.03 -1.13 1.19
N TRP A 120 11.88 -0.76 0.64
CA TRP A 120 10.74 -1.65 0.51
C TRP A 120 10.77 -2.30 -0.87
N ALA A 121 11.31 -3.52 -0.93
CA ALA A 121 11.70 -4.17 -2.17
C ALA A 121 12.60 -3.27 -3.04
N GLY A 122 12.57 -3.40 -4.36
CA GLY A 122 13.19 -2.47 -5.30
C GLY A 122 12.29 -1.30 -5.69
N LEU A 123 11.23 -1.04 -4.93
CA LEU A 123 10.12 -0.16 -5.35
C LEU A 123 10.06 1.17 -4.60
N VAL A 124 10.56 1.20 -3.36
CA VAL A 124 10.54 2.40 -2.52
C VAL A 124 11.82 2.44 -1.71
N ARG A 125 12.38 3.63 -1.56
CA ARG A 125 13.44 3.92 -0.60
C ARG A 125 12.99 5.08 0.28
N VAL A 126 13.17 4.94 1.59
CA VAL A 126 12.89 6.00 2.56
C VAL A 126 14.19 6.32 3.27
N ASP A 127 14.71 7.52 3.04
CA ASP A 127 15.88 8.04 3.74
C ASP A 127 15.44 8.80 4.98
N VAL A 128 15.92 8.35 6.13
CA VAL A 128 15.58 8.94 7.42
C VAL A 128 16.66 9.95 7.78
N VAL A 129 16.43 11.21 7.40
CA VAL A 129 17.41 12.29 7.60
C VAL A 129 17.46 12.70 9.07
N LYS A 130 16.29 12.86 9.70
CA LYS A 130 16.17 13.24 11.09
C LYS A 130 14.98 12.52 11.71
N ALA A 131 15.21 11.79 12.79
CA ALA A 131 14.23 11.09 13.60
C ALA A 131 14.56 11.16 15.09
N LEU A 132 13.54 10.98 15.94
CA LEU A 132 13.72 10.83 17.38
C LEU A 132 14.27 9.44 17.70
N PRO A 133 14.95 9.25 18.85
CA PRO A 133 15.50 7.96 19.26
C PRO A 133 14.51 6.79 19.27
N ARG A 134 13.21 7.07 19.48
CA ARG A 134 12.14 6.05 19.54
C ARG A 134 11.18 6.07 18.35
N THR A 135 11.55 6.75 17.27
CA THR A 135 10.71 6.78 16.06
C THR A 135 10.64 5.40 15.42
N ARG A 136 9.41 4.97 15.13
CA ARG A 136 9.09 3.72 14.43
C ARG A 136 8.40 4.02 13.11
N LEU A 137 8.81 3.30 12.07
CA LEU A 137 8.16 3.27 10.77
C LEU A 137 7.52 1.91 10.57
N THR A 138 6.18 1.89 10.50
CA THR A 138 5.42 0.65 10.38
C THR A 138 4.83 0.52 8.97
N PHE A 139 5.36 -0.43 8.21
CA PHE A 139 5.01 -0.67 6.81
C PHE A 139 3.81 -1.61 6.68
N TYR A 140 2.76 -1.12 6.02
CA TYR A 140 1.54 -1.86 5.74
C TYR A 140 1.41 -2.12 4.24
N GLY A 141 1.73 -3.34 3.82
CA GLY A 141 1.56 -3.79 2.44
C GLY A 141 1.94 -5.26 2.24
N PRO A 142 2.09 -5.73 0.98
CA PRO A 142 2.15 -7.14 0.66
C PRO A 142 3.31 -7.87 1.36
N LYS A 143 3.00 -8.98 2.05
CA LYS A 143 3.97 -9.74 2.86
C LYS A 143 5.20 -10.20 2.06
N LYS A 144 5.04 -10.46 0.76
CA LYS A 144 6.12 -10.91 -0.12
C LYS A 144 7.23 -9.87 -0.29
N LEU A 145 6.90 -8.58 -0.18
CA LEU A 145 7.85 -7.49 -0.37
C LEU A 145 8.68 -7.29 0.88
N LYS A 146 9.97 -7.62 0.83
CA LYS A 146 10.88 -7.51 1.98
C LYS A 146 11.27 -6.06 2.22
N ILE A 147 11.64 -5.76 3.47
CA ILE A 147 12.17 -4.45 3.85
C ILE A 147 13.62 -4.67 4.29
N ASN A 148 14.54 -3.89 3.73
CA ASN A 148 15.96 -3.94 4.06
C ASN A 148 16.39 -2.55 4.52
N MET A 149 17.15 -2.49 5.61
CA MET A 149 17.68 -1.26 6.16
C MET A 149 19.19 -1.24 5.95
N VAL A 150 19.72 -0.13 5.45
CA VAL A 150 21.15 0.08 5.24
C VAL A 150 21.53 1.50 5.64
N PRO A 151 22.79 1.79 5.99
CA PRO A 151 23.25 3.16 6.17
C PRO A 151 23.01 3.99 4.91
N THR A 152 22.53 5.23 5.06
CA THR A 152 22.21 6.11 3.93
C THR A 152 23.44 6.40 3.06
N THR A 153 24.64 6.40 3.65
CA THR A 153 25.91 6.53 2.94
C THR A 153 26.18 5.40 1.94
N GLU A 154 25.60 4.22 2.15
CA GLU A 154 25.76 3.04 1.29
C GLU A 154 24.55 2.79 0.38
N ALA A 155 23.44 3.49 0.60
CA ALA A 155 22.15 3.19 0.00
C ALA A 155 22.17 3.21 -1.54
N ASP A 156 22.87 4.15 -2.15
CA ASP A 156 22.99 4.22 -3.62
C ASP A 156 23.74 3.02 -4.21
N LYS A 157 24.84 2.62 -3.56
CA LYS A 157 25.66 1.46 -3.96
C LYS A 157 24.90 0.17 -3.73
N PHE A 158 24.22 0.06 -2.59
CA PHE A 158 23.38 -1.06 -2.25
C PHE A 158 22.26 -1.24 -3.27
N TYR A 159 21.52 -0.18 -3.60
CA TYR A 159 20.43 -0.25 -4.57
C TYR A 159 20.91 -0.70 -5.95
N LYS A 160 21.98 -0.08 -6.47
CA LYS A 160 22.57 -0.44 -7.78
C LYS A 160 23.01 -1.90 -7.86
N SER A 161 23.52 -2.47 -6.76
CA SER A 161 24.01 -3.85 -6.74
C SER A 161 22.92 -4.89 -6.43
N GLN A 162 21.86 -4.51 -5.72
CA GLN A 162 20.88 -5.45 -5.17
C GLN A 162 19.51 -5.43 -5.87
N VAL A 163 19.21 -4.41 -6.68
CA VAL A 163 18.00 -4.40 -7.52
C VAL A 163 17.99 -5.59 -8.48
N GLY A 164 16.88 -6.32 -8.56
CA GLY A 164 16.81 -7.55 -9.35
C GLY A 164 17.34 -8.81 -8.65
N VAL A 165 18.03 -8.67 -7.50
CA VAL A 165 18.62 -9.78 -6.73
C VAL A 165 17.92 -9.93 -5.38
N THR A 166 18.23 -9.05 -4.42
CA THR A 166 17.63 -9.04 -3.08
C THR A 166 16.45 -8.07 -3.03
N LEU A 167 16.57 -6.94 -3.73
CA LEU A 167 15.52 -5.94 -3.86
C LEU A 167 14.64 -6.29 -5.05
N THR A 168 13.65 -7.15 -4.78
CA THR A 168 12.69 -7.64 -5.76
C THR A 168 11.26 -7.36 -5.28
N PRO A 169 10.35 -6.92 -6.17
CA PRO A 169 10.54 -6.65 -7.60
C PRO A 169 11.29 -5.31 -7.87
N PRO A 170 11.83 -5.09 -9.10
CA PRO A 170 11.80 -5.98 -10.27
C PRO A 170 12.55 -7.29 -10.02
N THR A 171 12.06 -8.41 -10.54
CA THR A 171 12.68 -9.74 -10.31
C THR A 171 13.60 -10.14 -11.47
N GLY A 172 14.86 -10.44 -11.17
CA GLY A 172 15.86 -10.88 -12.15
C GLY A 172 16.60 -9.72 -12.83
N LYS A 173 17.80 -10.01 -13.34
CA LYS A 173 18.69 -9.01 -13.94
C LYS A 173 18.12 -8.37 -15.20
N GLU A 174 17.53 -9.18 -16.09
CA GLU A 174 16.91 -8.70 -17.33
C GLU A 174 15.84 -7.62 -17.07
N ARG A 175 14.94 -7.86 -16.10
CA ARG A 175 13.91 -6.87 -15.75
C ARG A 175 14.48 -5.65 -15.04
N ALA A 176 15.58 -5.82 -14.30
CA ALA A 176 16.28 -4.73 -13.64
C ALA A 176 17.02 -3.82 -14.64
N GLU A 177 17.48 -4.33 -15.78
CA GLU A 177 18.13 -3.53 -16.83
C GLU A 177 17.15 -2.53 -17.48
N GLY A 178 15.88 -2.94 -17.68
CA GLY A 178 14.81 -2.06 -18.17
C GLY A 178 14.10 -1.23 -17.10
N TRP A 179 14.54 -1.30 -15.84
CA TRP A 179 13.90 -0.61 -14.72
C TRP A 179 14.38 0.83 -14.61
N MET A 180 13.44 1.78 -14.69
CA MET A 180 13.72 3.22 -14.57
C MET A 180 14.19 3.64 -13.16
N GLY A 181 14.08 2.78 -12.16
CA GLY A 181 14.54 3.08 -10.80
C GLY A 181 13.62 4.04 -10.02
N LEU A 182 14.19 4.65 -8.99
CA LEU A 182 13.49 5.49 -8.01
C LEU A 182 13.79 6.98 -8.23
N GLU A 183 13.45 7.48 -9.41
CA GLU A 183 13.74 8.87 -9.82
C GLU A 183 12.80 9.91 -9.19
N GLY A 184 11.61 9.51 -8.76
CA GLY A 184 10.67 10.38 -8.07
C GLY A 184 11.12 10.59 -6.63
N VAL A 185 11.31 11.84 -6.22
CA VAL A 185 11.77 12.20 -4.88
C VAL A 185 10.73 13.09 -4.21
N ARG A 186 10.40 12.78 -2.96
CA ARG A 186 9.51 13.58 -2.13
C ARG A 186 10.09 13.79 -0.74
N GLU A 187 10.45 15.03 -0.45
CA GLU A 187 10.89 15.45 0.87
C GLU A 187 9.68 15.73 1.76
N LEU A 188 9.69 15.18 2.97
CA LEU A 188 8.62 15.26 3.93
C LEU A 188 9.16 15.80 5.25
N LYS A 189 8.59 16.92 5.68
CA LYS A 189 8.80 17.50 7.02
C LYS A 189 7.53 17.27 7.81
N ILE A 190 7.55 16.29 8.70
CA ILE A 190 6.40 15.89 9.50
C ILE A 190 6.56 16.51 10.88
N LYS A 191 5.64 17.41 11.20
CA LYS A 191 5.47 17.94 12.55
C LYS A 191 4.56 16.98 13.31
N TYR A 192 4.86 16.76 14.57
CA TYR A 192 3.99 15.99 15.44
C TYR A 192 3.58 16.84 16.64
N GLU A 193 2.31 16.76 16.99
CA GLU A 193 1.70 17.50 18.10
C GLU A 193 1.08 16.53 19.12
N ASP A 194 0.56 15.39 18.64
CA ASP A 194 -0.01 14.34 19.49
C ASP A 194 1.02 13.25 19.80
N ARG A 195 1.17 12.94 21.09
CA ARG A 195 2.08 11.88 21.59
C ARG A 195 1.38 10.51 21.68
N ASN A 196 0.05 10.47 21.55
CA ASN A 196 -0.73 9.27 21.84
C ASN A 196 -1.00 8.39 20.61
N GLY A 197 -0.47 8.73 19.43
CA GLY A 197 -0.67 7.93 18.22
C GLY A 197 0.34 8.21 17.11
N PRO A 198 0.20 7.55 15.95
CA PRO A 198 1.02 7.84 14.80
C PRO A 198 0.77 9.27 14.30
N ALA A 199 1.82 9.98 13.92
CA ALA A 199 1.74 11.35 13.43
C ALA A 199 0.99 11.41 12.08
N CYS A 200 1.26 10.46 11.18
CA CYS A 200 0.62 10.38 9.87
C CYS A 200 0.86 9.02 9.19
N ASP A 201 0.14 8.79 8.09
CA ASP A 201 0.51 7.78 7.09
C ASP A 201 1.16 8.42 5.87
N ILE A 202 2.27 7.84 5.42
CA ILE A 202 2.86 8.08 4.09
C ILE A 202 2.31 7.00 3.16
N ALA A 203 1.32 7.37 2.34
CA ALA A 203 0.68 6.46 1.40
C ALA A 203 1.41 6.44 0.06
N ILE A 204 1.64 5.24 -0.47
CA ILE A 204 2.31 4.98 -1.74
C ILE A 204 1.31 4.29 -2.67
N SER A 205 0.94 4.99 -3.75
CA SER A 205 -0.19 4.57 -4.58
C SER A 205 0.06 3.20 -5.24
N GLY A 206 -0.90 2.29 -5.07
CA GLY A 206 -0.82 0.92 -5.61
C GLY A 206 0.10 -0.04 -4.84
N LEU A 207 0.65 0.36 -3.69
CA LEU A 207 1.52 -0.49 -2.87
C LEU A 207 1.00 -0.66 -1.43
N GLY A 208 0.78 0.44 -0.72
CA GLY A 208 0.50 0.41 0.72
C GLY A 208 0.81 1.74 1.39
N TRP A 209 1.08 1.71 2.69
CA TRP A 209 1.48 2.92 3.43
C TRP A 209 2.49 2.62 4.52
N ILE A 210 3.13 3.68 5.01
CA ILE A 210 4.06 3.67 6.14
C ILE A 210 3.47 4.55 7.23
N ALA A 211 3.09 3.95 8.35
CA ALA A 211 2.67 4.69 9.53
C ALA A 211 3.91 5.23 10.25
N VAL A 212 3.88 6.51 10.62
CA VAL A 212 4.97 7.21 11.26
C VAL A 212 4.64 7.38 12.74
N GLU A 213 5.34 6.66 13.60
CA GLU A 213 5.12 6.63 15.05
C GLU A 213 6.31 7.30 15.75
N PRO A 214 6.22 8.59 16.13
CA PRO A 214 7.38 9.35 16.59
C PRO A 214 7.99 8.84 17.91
N PHE A 215 7.16 8.28 18.79
CA PHE A 215 7.54 7.89 20.16
C PHE A 215 7.56 6.37 20.41
N GLY A 216 7.26 5.56 19.40
CA GLY A 216 7.19 4.11 19.56
C GLY A 216 6.19 3.65 20.63
N VAL A 217 6.35 2.43 21.15
CA VAL A 217 5.57 1.94 22.30
C VAL A 217 6.30 2.39 23.57
N PRO A 218 5.63 2.98 24.58
CA PRO A 218 6.27 3.32 25.84
C PRO A 218 6.89 2.06 26.46
N SER A 219 8.12 2.17 26.97
CA SER A 219 8.73 1.08 27.74
C SER A 219 7.86 0.80 28.98
N SER A 220 7.86 -0.46 29.44
CA SER A 220 7.10 -0.89 30.62
C SER A 220 7.61 -0.29 31.95
N ASN A 221 8.62 0.58 31.91
CA ASN A 221 9.13 1.30 33.08
C ASN A 221 8.65 2.76 33.01
N PRO A 222 7.64 3.14 33.80
CA PRO A 222 7.12 4.50 33.86
C PRO A 222 8.07 5.48 34.59
N ASP A 223 9.21 5.03 35.11
CA ASP A 223 10.11 5.82 35.95
C ASP A 223 11.20 6.61 35.19
N GLU A 224 11.26 6.49 33.86
CA GLU A 224 12.05 7.46 33.08
C GLU A 224 11.21 8.72 32.91
N ASN A 225 11.46 9.71 33.77
CA ASN A 225 11.09 11.11 33.56
C ASN A 225 11.70 11.61 32.24
N ILE A 226 11.09 11.26 31.10
CA ILE A 226 11.38 11.84 29.78
C ILE A 226 10.51 13.10 29.65
N GLU A 227 10.59 13.99 30.62
CA GLU A 227 9.94 15.30 30.60
C GLU A 227 10.91 16.43 30.21
N GLY A 228 12.17 16.12 29.94
CA GLY A 228 13.14 17.08 29.43
C GLY A 228 13.48 16.81 27.97
N GLU A 229 13.20 17.79 27.09
CA GLU A 229 13.89 18.01 25.81
C GLU A 229 13.35 17.32 24.52
N TYR A 230 12.04 17.18 24.36
CA TYR A 230 11.42 16.95 23.04
C TYR A 230 10.25 17.92 22.79
N ASP A 231 10.56 19.22 22.90
CA ASP A 231 9.62 20.27 22.54
C ASP A 231 9.71 20.47 21.02
N THR A 232 8.66 20.06 20.29
CA THR A 232 8.55 20.13 18.82
C THR A 232 9.64 19.39 18.03
N GLY A 233 9.67 18.05 18.06
CA GLY A 233 10.48 17.34 17.09
C GLY A 233 9.85 17.41 15.71
N GLU A 234 10.68 17.74 14.73
CA GLU A 234 10.34 17.54 13.33
C GLU A 234 11.01 16.26 12.85
N LEU A 235 10.24 15.43 12.15
CA LEU A 235 10.75 14.26 11.44
C LEU A 235 10.99 14.64 9.98
N HIS A 236 12.21 14.43 9.50
CA HIS A 236 12.58 14.72 8.11
C HIS A 236 12.87 13.41 7.39
N LEU A 237 12.06 13.12 6.37
CA LEU A 237 12.16 11.92 5.55
C LEU A 237 12.25 12.30 4.07
N THR A 238 13.02 11.55 3.30
CA THR A 238 13.01 11.64 1.84
C THR A 238 12.54 10.32 1.26
N VAL A 239 11.43 10.35 0.53
CA VAL A 239 10.82 9.16 -0.06
C VAL A 239 11.12 9.13 -1.55
N HIS A 240 11.76 8.05 -2.00
CA HIS A 240 12.06 7.80 -3.40
C HIS A 240 11.15 6.69 -3.94
N VAL A 241 10.53 6.95 -5.08
CA VAL A 241 9.62 6.04 -5.80
C VAL A 241 9.86 6.17 -7.31
N PRO A 242 9.34 5.26 -8.15
CA PRO A 242 9.34 5.49 -9.59
C PRO A 242 8.59 6.78 -9.94
N LYS A 243 9.10 7.54 -10.90
CA LYS A 243 8.62 8.90 -11.22
C LYS A 243 7.10 9.04 -11.38
N PRO A 244 6.35 8.11 -12.01
CA PRO A 244 4.90 8.24 -12.12
C PRO A 244 4.16 8.00 -10.80
N VAL A 245 4.75 7.26 -9.86
CA VAL A 245 4.07 6.79 -8.64
C VAL A 245 3.86 7.95 -7.67
N GLU A 246 2.61 8.15 -7.27
CA GLU A 246 2.26 9.18 -6.30
C GLU A 246 2.53 8.74 -4.87
N VAL A 247 3.12 9.65 -4.09
CA VAL A 247 3.25 9.57 -2.65
C VAL A 247 2.47 10.72 -2.03
N PHE A 248 1.61 10.45 -1.07
CA PHE A 248 0.84 11.47 -0.35
C PHE A 248 0.85 11.21 1.16
N VAL A 249 0.73 12.28 1.95
CA VAL A 249 0.62 12.20 3.41
C VAL A 249 -0.86 12.34 3.77
N ARG A 250 -1.33 11.55 4.73
CA ARG A 250 -2.71 11.61 5.24
C ARG A 250 -2.73 11.37 6.76
N PRO A 251 -3.84 11.66 7.45
CA PRO A 251 -4.04 11.21 8.82
C PRO A 251 -3.88 9.69 8.94
N ALA A 252 -3.30 9.24 10.05
CA ALA A 252 -3.04 7.83 10.28
C ALA A 252 -4.34 7.02 10.33
N LEU A 253 -4.40 5.91 9.60
CA LEU A 253 -5.53 4.99 9.71
C LEU A 253 -5.51 4.27 11.07
N PRO A 254 -6.67 4.08 11.74
CA PRO A 254 -6.77 3.38 13.01
C PRO A 254 -6.60 1.86 12.83
N VAL A 255 -5.35 1.45 12.58
CA VAL A 255 -4.96 0.04 12.40
C VAL A 255 -4.02 -0.40 13.51
N GLY A 256 -4.17 -1.65 13.95
CA GLY A 256 -3.35 -2.23 15.02
C GLY A 256 -4.11 -2.35 16.35
N LYS A 257 -3.44 -2.91 17.37
CA LYS A 257 -4.07 -3.20 18.66
C LYS A 257 -4.34 -1.93 19.49
N SER A 258 -3.45 -0.95 19.38
CA SER A 258 -3.56 0.32 20.12
C SER A 258 -4.41 1.35 19.40
N ALA A 259 -4.91 1.05 18.18
CA ALA A 259 -5.71 1.98 17.38
C ALA A 259 -6.96 2.49 18.10
N SER A 260 -7.59 1.64 18.91
CA SER A 260 -8.76 2.01 19.70
C SER A 260 -8.47 3.07 20.78
N GLN A 261 -7.21 3.23 21.19
CA GLN A 261 -6.83 4.15 22.27
C GLN A 261 -6.65 5.59 21.78
N TRP A 262 -6.32 5.78 20.50
CA TRP A 262 -6.04 7.09 19.92
C TRP A 262 -6.99 7.51 18.81
N TYR A 263 -7.80 6.57 18.30
CA TYR A 263 -8.86 6.94 17.37
C TYR A 263 -9.93 7.74 18.10
N ARG A 264 -10.10 9.00 17.71
CA ARG A 264 -11.21 9.84 18.16
C ARG A 264 -12.39 9.56 17.26
N TYR A 265 -13.38 8.84 17.78
CA TYR A 265 -14.67 8.73 17.11
C TYR A 265 -15.24 10.14 16.98
N GLN A 266 -15.56 10.55 15.75
CA GLN A 266 -16.41 11.71 15.56
C GLN A 266 -17.81 11.29 16.03
N GLU A 267 -18.26 11.86 17.13
CA GLU A 267 -19.67 11.78 17.50
C GLU A 267 -20.47 12.48 16.41
N LEU A 268 -21.50 11.80 15.90
CA LEU A 268 -22.41 12.40 14.95
C LEU A 268 -23.22 13.46 15.66
N THR A 269 -23.50 14.56 14.97
CA THR A 269 -24.51 15.49 15.44
C THR A 269 -25.90 14.84 15.39
N GLU A 270 -26.85 15.33 16.19
CA GLU A 270 -28.25 14.84 16.18
C GLU A 270 -28.83 14.86 14.76
N GLU A 271 -28.54 15.90 13.98
CA GLU A 271 -28.95 16.05 12.57
C GLU A 271 -28.37 14.95 11.66
N GLU A 272 -27.09 14.62 11.82
CA GLU A 272 -26.44 13.55 11.04
C GLU A 272 -26.94 12.15 11.44
N GLU A 273 -27.31 11.97 12.70
CA GLU A 273 -27.87 10.72 13.21
C GLU A 273 -29.29 10.48 12.67
N GLU A 274 -30.11 11.52 12.58
CA GLU A 274 -31.44 11.46 11.96
C GLU A 274 -31.40 11.19 10.45
N LEU A 275 -30.39 11.73 9.75
CA LEU A 275 -30.17 11.52 8.31
C LEU A 275 -29.61 10.13 7.97
N ARG A 276 -29.22 9.35 8.98
CA ARG A 276 -28.67 8.01 8.77
C ARG A 276 -29.73 7.11 8.13
N PRO A 277 -29.40 6.37 7.05
CA PRO A 277 -30.33 5.39 6.47
C PRO A 277 -30.82 4.43 7.56
N LYS A 278 -32.13 4.45 7.81
CA LYS A 278 -32.75 3.57 8.80
C LYS A 278 -32.73 2.14 8.23
N TRP A 279 -32.10 1.24 8.97
CA TRP A 279 -32.12 -0.18 8.63
C TRP A 279 -33.52 -0.71 8.91
N HIS A 280 -34.27 -1.01 7.87
CA HIS A 280 -35.50 -1.78 7.97
C HIS A 280 -35.11 -3.26 7.88
N TYR A 281 -35.17 -3.97 9.01
CA TYR A 281 -35.00 -5.41 9.06
C TYR A 281 -36.26 -6.14 8.58
#